data_AF-A0A948CDQ4-F1
#
_entry.id   AF-A0A948CDQ4-F1
#
_cell.length_a   1.000
_cell.length_b   1.000
_cell.length_c   1.000
_cell.angle_alpha   90.00
_cell.angle_beta   90.00
_cell.angle_gamma   90.00
#
_symmetry.space_group_name_H-M   'P 1'
#
loop_
_entity.id
_entity.type
_entity.pdbx_description
1 polymer ?
#
loop_
_entity_poly.entity_id
_entity_poly.type
_entity_poly.pdbx_seq_one_letter_code
_entity_poly.pdbx_strand_id
1 'polypeptide(L)' 'MFTAHLGATSVGAVLVSGAASGIGRATALRLARGGAAVGLLDRDVAGLTLTAEHAREAGASGVVQAQAD' A
#
# COMPACT_ATOMS: atom_id res chain seq x y z
N MET A 1 1.94 1.32 30.79
CA MET A 1 0.59 1.14 30.22
C MET A 1 0.04 2.53 29.94
N PHE A 2 -0.65 2.73 28.82
CA PHE A 2 -1.04 4.03 28.20
C PHE A 2 0.09 4.74 27.45
N THR A 3 -0.08 5.16 26.19
CA THR A 3 -1.11 6.06 25.65
C THR A 3 -1.99 5.47 24.52
N ALA A 4 -3.31 5.62 24.65
CA ALA A 4 -4.23 5.53 23.53
C ALA A 4 -4.07 6.76 22.62
N HIS A 5 -3.97 6.55 21.30
CA HIS A 5 -4.21 7.60 20.32
C HIS A 5 -5.64 7.41 19.81
N LEU A 6 -6.60 8.02 20.53
CA LEU A 6 -7.97 8.19 20.07
C LEU A 6 -8.03 9.49 19.25
N GLY A 7 -7.66 9.37 17.98
CA GLY A 7 -7.84 10.38 16.95
C GLY A 7 -7.70 9.64 15.63
N ALA A 8 -8.72 9.68 14.78
CA ALA A 8 -8.62 9.15 13.44
C ALA A 8 -7.53 9.93 12.69
N THR A 9 -6.28 9.50 12.78
CA THR A 9 -5.27 9.85 11.79
C THR A 9 -5.78 9.20 10.53
N SER A 10 -6.46 9.95 9.67
CA SER A 10 -6.73 9.50 8.31
C SER A 10 -5.36 9.27 7.68
N VAL A 11 -4.91 8.02 7.70
CA VAL A 11 -3.67 7.63 7.05
C VAL A 11 -3.96 7.85 5.57
N GLY A 12 -3.41 8.94 5.04
CA GLY A 12 -3.79 9.46 3.73
C GLY A 12 -3.61 8.44 2.60
N ALA A 13 -4.20 8.75 1.45
CA ALA A 13 -3.96 7.96 0.25
C ALA A 13 -2.57 8.26 -0.34
N VAL A 14 -1.86 7.23 -0.77
CA VAL A 14 -0.52 7.31 -1.38
C VAL A 14 -0.48 6.54 -2.68
N LEU A 15 0.15 7.11 -3.72
CA LEU A 15 0.42 6.42 -4.98
C LEU A 15 1.89 6.00 -5.01
N VAL A 16 2.14 4.73 -5.30
CA VAL A 16 3.49 4.17 -5.44
C VAL A 16 3.69 3.69 -6.87
N SER A 17 4.64 4.28 -7.58
CA SER A 17 5.13 3.79 -8.88
C SER A 17 6.24 2.75 -8.67
N GLY A 18 6.43 1.86 -9.64
CA GLY A 18 7.37 0.74 -9.48
C GLY A 18 6.89 -0.24 -8.40
N ALA A 19 5.58 -0.31 -8.15
CA ALA A 19 5.03 -1.03 -7.01
C ALA A 19 5.10 -2.55 -7.14
N ALA A 20 5.39 -3.10 -8.32
CA ALA A 20 5.39 -4.54 -8.54
C ALA A 20 6.59 -5.25 -7.90
N SER A 21 7.68 -4.57 -7.54
CA SER A 21 8.87 -5.24 -6.98
C SER A 21 9.77 -4.33 -6.16
N GLY A 22 10.83 -4.91 -5.58
CA GLY A 22 11.92 -4.19 -4.93
C GLY A 22 11.46 -3.14 -3.92
N ILE A 23 12.02 -1.93 -4.04
CA ILE A 23 11.79 -0.81 -3.12
C ILE A 23 10.34 -0.31 -3.21
N GLY A 24 9.73 -0.27 -4.39
CA GLY A 24 8.35 0.18 -4.56
C GLY A 24 7.38 -0.74 -3.81
N ARG A 25 7.51 -2.05 -3.98
CA ARG A 25 6.75 -3.04 -3.20
C ARG A 25 6.98 -2.89 -1.70
N ALA A 26 8.24 -2.83 -1.26
CA ALA A 26 8.55 -2.69 0.16
C ALA A 26 7.95 -1.40 0.77
N THR A 27 7.96 -0.31 0.00
CA THR A 27 7.38 0.99 0.40
C THR A 27 5.87 0.91 0.51
N ALA A 28 5.19 0.32 -0.49
CA ALA A 28 3.76 0.10 -0.46
C ALA A 28 3.33 -0.72 0.76
N LEU A 29 4.03 -1.81 1.05
CA LEU A 29 3.72 -2.66 2.21
C LEU A 29 3.99 -1.95 3.54
N ARG A 30 5.03 -1.13 3.64
CA ARG A 30 5.30 -0.33 4.85
C ARG A 30 4.17 0.67 5.11
N LEU A 31 3.67 1.32 4.07
CA LEU A 31 2.56 2.28 4.18
C LEU A 31 1.24 1.58 4.49
N ALA A 32 0.98 0.42 3.87
CA ALA A 32 -0.16 -0.43 4.16
C ALA A 32 -0.20 -0.87 5.63
N ARG A 33 0.93 -1.31 6.21
CA ARG A 33 1.03 -1.64 7.65
C ARG A 33 0.71 -0.47 8.57
N GLY A 34 0.90 0.76 8.09
CA GLY A 34 0.52 1.97 8.80
C GLY A 34 -0.96 2.32 8.68
N GLY A 35 -1.76 1.56 7.93
CA GLY A 35 -3.19 1.80 7.69
C GLY A 35 -3.51 2.66 6.47
N ALA A 36 -2.52 2.98 5.62
CA ALA A 36 -2.72 3.86 4.46
C ALA A 36 -3.60 3.21 3.39
N ALA A 37 -4.34 4.04 2.65
CA ALA A 37 -4.88 3.61 1.37
C ALA A 37 -3.78 3.70 0.31
N VAL A 38 -3.53 2.64 -0.44
CA VAL A 38 -2.42 2.56 -1.40
C VAL A 38 -2.92 2.40 -2.85
N GLY A 39 -2.43 3.27 -3.73
CA GLY A 39 -2.49 3.12 -5.17
C GLY A 39 -1.18 2.51 -5.67
N LEU A 40 -1.27 1.44 -6.44
CA LEU A 40 -0.12 0.68 -6.94
C LEU A 40 -0.04 0.82 -8.46
N LEU A 41 1.09 1.31 -8.96
CA LEU A 41 1.34 1.53 -10.39
C LEU A 41 2.64 0.85 -10.81
N ASP A 42 2.57 0.02 -11.84
CA ASP A 42 3.72 -0.66 -12.45
C ASP A 42 3.31 -1.24 -13.82
N ARG A 43 4.28 -1.61 -14.65
CA ARG A 43 4.03 -2.37 -15.90
C ARG A 43 3.84 -3.86 -15.65
N ASP A 44 4.42 -4.40 -14.58
CA ASP A 44 4.29 -5.82 -14.22
C ASP A 44 2.98 -6.07 -13.45
N VAL A 45 1.97 -6.54 -14.17
CA VAL A 45 0.62 -6.83 -13.65
C VAL A 45 0.62 -7.97 -12.62
N ALA A 46 1.45 -8.99 -12.83
CA ALA A 46 1.53 -10.12 -11.91
C ALA A 46 2.16 -9.67 -10.60
N GLY A 47 3.26 -8.91 -10.67
CA GLY A 47 3.89 -8.32 -9.50
C GLY A 47 3.00 -7.30 -8.78
N LEU A 48 2.19 -6.51 -9.51
CA LEU A 48 1.17 -5.61 -8.93
C LEU A 48 0.13 -6.38 -8.15
N THR A 49 -0.44 -7.43 -8.74
CA THR A 49 -1.50 -8.25 -8.12
C THR A 49 -1.02 -8.84 -6.80
N LEU A 50 0.18 -9.44 -6.80
CA LEU A 50 0.81 -9.95 -5.58
C LEU A 50 1.04 -8.85 -4.54
N THR A 51 1.43 -7.64 -4.97
CA THR A 51 1.64 -6.51 -4.05
C THR A 51 0.33 -6.03 -3.45
N ALA A 52 -0.75 -6.01 -4.23
CA ALA A 52 -2.06 -5.61 -3.78
C ALA A 52 -2.64 -6.59 -2.76
N GLU A 53 -2.49 -7.91 -2.98
CA GLU A 53 -2.86 -8.94 -2.01
C GLU A 53 -2.12 -8.73 -0.69
N HIS A 54 -0.79 -8.67 -0.73
CA HIS A 54 0.02 -8.43 0.46
C HIS A 54 -0.29 -7.09 1.16
N ALA A 55 -0.66 -6.04 0.41
CA ALA A 55 -1.03 -4.75 1.00
C ALA A 55 -2.36 -4.83 1.76
N ARG A 56 -3.35 -5.56 1.23
CA ARG A 56 -4.62 -5.81 1.94
C ARG A 56 -4.38 -6.60 3.22
N GLU A 57 -3.61 -7.67 3.14
CA GLU A 57 -3.22 -8.50 4.29
C GLU A 57 -2.44 -7.70 5.34
N ALA A 58 -1.61 -6.77 4.91
CA ALA A 58 -0.80 -5.92 5.79
C ALA A 58 -1.61 -4.85 6.54
N GLY A 59 -2.87 -4.60 6.18
CA GLY A 59 -3.75 -3.64 6.87
C GLY A 59 -3.99 -2.33 6.14
N ALA A 60 -3.76 -2.27 4.82
CA ALA A 60 -4.16 -1.10 4.04
C ALA A 60 -5.67 -0.81 4.19
N SER A 61 -6.04 0.45 4.39
CA SER A 61 -7.46 0.86 4.46
C SER A 61 -8.16 0.87 3.09
N GLY A 62 -7.38 0.80 2.00
CA GLY A 62 -7.86 0.67 0.64
C GLY A 62 -6.72 0.32 -0.31
N VAL A 63 -7.01 -0.43 -1.37
CA VAL A 63 -6.01 -0.82 -2.38
C VAL A 63 -6.60 -0.68 -3.77
N VAL A 64 -5.96 0.14 -4.60
CA VAL A 64 -6.23 0.24 -6.04
C VAL A 64 -4.96 -0.07 -6.81
N GLN A 65 -5.08 -0.70 -7.98
CA GLN A 65 -3.94 -1.01 -8.83
C GLN A 65 -4.24 -0.61 -10.28
N ALA A 66 -3.23 -0.12 -10.97
CA ALA A 66 -3.30 0.22 -12.39
C ALA A 66 -2.01 -0.24 -13.08
N GLN A 67 -2.13 -0.74 -14.30
CA GLN A 67 -0.98 -1.01 -15.15
C GLN A 67 -0.50 0.30 -15.78
N ALA A 68 0.83 0.48 -15.87
CA ALA A 68 1.46 1.51 -16.69
C ALA A 68 1.90 0.95 -18.05
N ASP A 69 1.90 1.81 -19.06
CA ASP A 69 2.35 1.50 -20.43
C ASP A 69 3.85 1.19 -20.54
#